data_AF-A0A9X6X4M6-F1
#
_entry.id   AF-A0A9X6X4M6-F1
#
_cell.length_a   1.000
_cell.length_b   1.000
_cell.length_c   1.000
_cell.angle_alpha   90.00
_cell.angle_beta   90.00
_cell.angle_gamma   90.00
#
_symmetry.space_group_name_H-M   'P 1'
#
loop_
_entity.id
_entity.type
_entity.pdbx_description
1 polymer ?
#
loop_
_entity_poly.entity_id
_entity_poly.type
_entity_poly.pdbx_seq_one_letter_code
_entity_poly.pdbx_strand_id
1 'polypeptide(L)'
;MVVEYNPFHNGHLYHVQQTKKLTQSDIIIAVMSGPFLQRGEPALISKWYRTKMALANGVDLVVELPYVFATQKAETFANGAISILNALRVSEICFGSEDGQIENFYNTISIQKNEEETFNCLVKQFMDAGNSYAKATSDAFSHILTSEKNIDMSQPNNILGFQYMKAILSQNSSIQAQTIKRFASHYHDETFNDQHIASATSIRKQLFSEEGSFTTIEPFLPQATTSLLANYKQNYGILHNWEQYFSFFKYRLMTMSPEDLRHIYEIEEGLEHRILSKIQNSSSFYSFMEALKTKRYTWTRLQRACTHILTNTTKEDIRSANIEQHAPYIRLLGMSQKGQTYLSKNKKKIELPILTHTKTFDHAALDIEKKANSVYFSIMHEPLRTQLLKQDITHHPIRYDETTTKFL
;
A
#
# COMPACT_ATOMS: atom_id res chain seq x y z
N MET A 1 6.00 1.93 -11.29
CA MET A 1 6.37 1.76 -9.87
C MET A 1 5.12 1.49 -9.05
N VAL A 2 5.21 0.67 -7.98
CA VAL A 2 4.13 0.41 -7.03
C VAL A 2 4.55 0.97 -5.67
N VAL A 3 3.75 1.85 -5.08
CA VAL A 3 4.19 2.70 -3.94
C VAL A 3 3.06 3.03 -2.97
N GLU A 4 3.43 3.56 -1.80
CA GLU A 4 2.47 4.05 -0.79
C GLU A 4 2.79 5.46 -0.29
N TYR A 5 4.08 5.83 -0.29
CA TYR A 5 4.59 7.15 0.13
C TYR A 5 4.04 7.64 1.47
N ASN A 6 4.35 6.93 2.56
CA ASN A 6 3.79 7.19 3.89
C ASN A 6 4.80 7.70 4.97
N PRO A 7 5.40 8.91 4.85
CA PRO A 7 5.33 9.87 3.75
C PRO A 7 6.34 9.56 2.63
N PHE A 8 6.36 10.37 1.56
CA PHE A 8 7.45 10.36 0.58
C PHE A 8 8.76 10.82 1.25
N HIS A 9 9.86 10.09 1.13
CA HIS A 9 11.10 10.33 1.88
C HIS A 9 12.33 10.11 0.99
N ASN A 10 13.55 10.37 1.49
CA ASN A 10 14.77 10.32 0.68
C ASN A 10 15.03 8.95 0.05
N GLY A 11 14.72 7.85 0.75
CA GLY A 11 14.73 6.51 0.13
C GLY A 11 13.78 6.35 -1.07
N HIS A 12 12.60 7.01 -1.06
CA HIS A 12 11.70 7.04 -2.22
C HIS A 12 12.25 7.90 -3.36
N LEU A 13 12.84 9.05 -3.03
CA LEU A 13 13.51 9.91 -4.01
C LEU A 13 14.64 9.15 -4.72
N TYR A 14 15.50 8.49 -3.93
CA TYR A 14 16.56 7.64 -4.44
C TYR A 14 16.00 6.55 -5.36
N HIS A 15 14.94 5.85 -4.95
CA HIS A 15 14.30 4.83 -5.78
C HIS A 15 13.84 5.40 -7.13
N VAL A 16 13.15 6.55 -7.15
CA VAL A 16 12.73 7.22 -8.39
C VAL A 16 13.94 7.57 -9.28
N GLN A 17 14.99 8.13 -8.70
CA GLN A 17 16.21 8.52 -9.43
C GLN A 17 16.92 7.31 -10.03
N GLN A 18 17.06 6.23 -9.27
CA GLN A 18 17.69 5.00 -9.75
C GLN A 18 16.83 4.30 -10.80
N THR A 19 15.50 4.26 -10.63
CA THR A 19 14.60 3.72 -11.66
C THR A 19 14.80 4.46 -12.98
N LYS A 20 14.83 5.80 -12.97
CA LYS A 20 15.10 6.59 -14.18
C LYS A 20 16.46 6.28 -14.81
N LYS A 21 17.50 6.10 -14.00
CA LYS A 21 18.86 5.78 -14.49
C LYS A 21 18.93 4.38 -15.10
N LEU A 22 18.36 3.39 -14.42
CA LEU A 22 18.40 1.98 -14.81
C LEU A 22 17.59 1.71 -16.08
N THR A 23 16.37 2.24 -16.14
CA THR A 23 15.42 2.00 -17.24
C THR A 23 15.54 3.01 -18.38
N GLN A 24 16.31 4.09 -18.18
CA GLN A 24 16.38 5.25 -19.10
C GLN A 24 14.98 5.78 -19.49
N SER A 25 14.01 5.66 -18.58
CA SER A 25 12.60 5.92 -18.85
C SER A 25 12.33 7.40 -19.18
N ASP A 26 11.51 7.64 -20.21
CA ASP A 26 10.97 8.97 -20.52
C ASP A 26 9.92 9.45 -19.51
N ILE A 27 9.22 8.50 -18.87
CA ILE A 27 8.11 8.76 -17.96
C ILE A 27 8.13 7.82 -16.75
N ILE A 28 7.87 8.37 -15.55
CA ILE A 28 7.67 7.59 -14.34
C ILE A 28 6.19 7.58 -13.95
N ILE A 29 5.60 6.38 -13.93
CA ILE A 29 4.23 6.14 -13.51
C ILE A 29 4.21 5.40 -12.17
N ALA A 30 3.46 5.92 -11.21
CA ALA A 30 3.26 5.34 -9.88
C ALA A 30 1.80 4.93 -9.67
N VAL A 31 1.60 3.66 -9.31
CA VAL A 31 0.34 3.19 -8.72
C VAL A 31 0.49 3.28 -7.20
N MET A 32 -0.37 4.08 -6.56
CA MET A 32 -0.23 4.46 -5.16
C MET A 32 -1.45 4.07 -4.33
N SER A 33 -1.24 3.40 -3.19
CA SER A 33 -2.31 3.13 -2.22
C SER A 33 -3.08 4.40 -1.83
N GLY A 34 -4.41 4.30 -1.75
CA GLY A 34 -5.31 5.36 -1.34
C GLY A 34 -5.25 5.65 0.17
N PRO A 35 -6.38 5.87 0.87
CA PRO A 35 -6.41 6.30 2.26
C PRO A 35 -5.86 5.28 3.26
N PHE A 36 -5.98 3.98 2.96
CA PHE A 36 -5.47 2.88 3.75
C PHE A 36 -4.47 2.07 2.93
N LEU A 37 -3.43 1.59 3.61
CA LEU A 37 -2.26 0.98 3.00
C LEU A 37 -2.31 -0.55 3.03
N GLN A 38 -1.33 -1.19 2.42
CA GLN A 38 -1.17 -2.65 2.29
C GLN A 38 -1.12 -3.37 3.63
N ARG A 39 -0.53 -2.73 4.63
CA ARG A 39 -0.45 -3.27 5.99
C ARG A 39 -1.68 -2.94 6.85
N GLY A 40 -2.68 -2.28 6.28
CA GLY A 40 -3.90 -1.87 6.99
C GLY A 40 -3.71 -0.64 7.87
N GLU A 41 -2.66 0.16 7.68
CA GLU A 41 -2.55 1.45 8.37
C GLU A 41 -3.21 2.58 7.57
N PRO A 42 -3.83 3.58 8.21
CA PRO A 42 -4.19 4.80 7.53
C PRO A 42 -2.93 5.50 7.03
N ALA A 43 -2.98 6.07 5.83
CA ALA A 43 -1.90 6.92 5.34
C ALA A 43 -1.79 8.17 6.22
N LEU A 44 -0.56 8.57 6.57
CA LEU A 44 -0.24 9.69 7.47
C LEU A 44 -0.93 10.99 7.04
N ILE A 45 -1.03 11.20 5.73
CA ILE A 45 -1.71 12.33 5.09
C ILE A 45 -2.48 11.85 3.85
N SER A 46 -3.43 12.69 3.42
CA SER A 46 -4.30 12.39 2.28
C SER A 46 -3.53 11.94 1.04
N LYS A 47 -4.15 11.06 0.23
CA LYS A 47 -3.62 10.64 -1.08
C LYS A 47 -3.27 11.82 -1.97
N TRP A 48 -4.04 12.90 -1.90
CA TRP A 48 -3.82 14.14 -2.65
C TRP A 48 -2.49 14.83 -2.28
N TYR A 49 -2.15 14.94 -0.99
CA TYR A 49 -0.86 15.49 -0.59
C TYR A 49 0.31 14.57 -0.93
N ARG A 50 0.13 13.25 -0.80
CA ARG A 50 1.15 12.28 -1.23
C ARG A 50 1.38 12.32 -2.75
N THR A 51 0.33 12.56 -3.53
CA THR A 51 0.44 12.82 -4.98
C THR A 51 1.25 14.09 -5.26
N LYS A 52 0.98 15.19 -4.55
CA LYS A 52 1.81 16.42 -4.66
C LYS A 52 3.29 16.12 -4.37
N MET A 53 3.56 15.36 -3.31
CA MET A 53 4.93 14.96 -2.96
C MET A 53 5.58 14.14 -4.08
N ALA A 54 4.87 13.17 -4.65
CA ALA A 54 5.39 12.34 -5.73
C ALA A 54 5.72 13.17 -6.99
N LEU A 55 4.79 14.03 -7.42
CA LEU A 55 4.95 14.88 -8.61
C LEU A 55 6.14 15.84 -8.46
N ALA A 56 6.24 16.51 -7.31
CA ALA A 56 7.35 17.41 -7.00
C ALA A 56 8.72 16.71 -6.95
N ASN A 57 8.74 15.39 -6.74
CA ASN A 57 9.95 14.58 -6.64
C ASN A 57 10.20 13.68 -7.87
N GLY A 58 9.61 14.04 -9.02
CA GLY A 58 9.97 13.46 -10.31
C GLY A 58 9.15 12.24 -10.74
N VAL A 59 8.03 11.94 -10.08
CA VAL A 59 7.00 11.06 -10.65
C VAL A 59 6.15 11.88 -11.62
N ASP A 60 5.85 11.32 -12.79
CA ASP A 60 5.13 12.05 -13.84
C ASP A 60 3.63 11.74 -13.85
N LEU A 61 3.23 10.55 -13.40
CA LEU A 61 1.83 10.15 -13.34
C LEU A 61 1.57 9.37 -12.05
N VAL A 62 0.55 9.79 -11.29
CA VAL A 62 0.11 9.11 -10.07
C VAL A 62 -1.32 8.66 -10.24
N VAL A 63 -1.55 7.35 -10.12
CA VAL A 63 -2.87 6.74 -10.12
C VAL A 63 -3.11 6.01 -8.81
N GLU A 64 -4.35 5.98 -8.36
CA GLU A 64 -4.73 5.30 -7.12
C GLU A 64 -4.81 3.78 -7.34
N LEU A 65 -4.29 3.02 -6.39
CA LEU A 65 -4.62 1.61 -6.24
C LEU A 65 -5.94 1.51 -5.47
N PRO A 66 -7.02 0.98 -6.08
CA PRO A 66 -8.32 0.89 -5.41
C PRO A 66 -8.22 0.14 -4.08
N TYR A 67 -9.00 0.55 -3.07
CA TYR A 67 -8.96 -0.02 -1.71
C TYR A 67 -9.02 -1.55 -1.69
N VAL A 68 -9.85 -2.12 -2.57
CA VAL A 68 -10.07 -3.56 -2.70
C VAL A 68 -8.81 -4.34 -3.07
N PHE A 69 -7.79 -3.68 -3.66
CA PHE A 69 -6.45 -4.21 -3.88
C PHE A 69 -5.42 -3.66 -2.90
N ALA A 70 -5.56 -2.40 -2.48
CA ALA A 70 -4.59 -1.72 -1.65
C ALA A 70 -4.48 -2.35 -0.26
N THR A 71 -5.58 -2.56 0.45
CA THR A 71 -5.55 -3.13 1.81
C THR A 71 -5.72 -4.66 1.75
N GLN A 72 -4.74 -5.34 1.16
CA GLN A 72 -4.78 -6.78 0.94
C GLN A 72 -3.45 -7.49 1.21
N LYS A 73 -3.47 -8.83 1.19
CA LYS A 73 -2.25 -9.64 1.10
C LYS A 73 -1.42 -9.28 -0.14
N ALA A 74 -0.12 -9.53 -0.09
CA ALA A 74 0.85 -9.11 -1.11
C ALA A 74 0.48 -9.58 -2.53
N GLU A 75 -0.08 -10.79 -2.66
CA GLU A 75 -0.56 -11.35 -3.93
C GLU A 75 -1.64 -10.48 -4.60
N THR A 76 -2.74 -10.20 -3.89
CA THR A 76 -3.85 -9.39 -4.42
C THR A 76 -3.42 -7.93 -4.65
N PHE A 77 -2.57 -7.40 -3.75
CA PHE A 77 -1.97 -6.08 -3.90
C PHE A 77 -1.15 -5.96 -5.20
N ALA A 78 -0.28 -6.93 -5.44
CA ALA A 78 0.54 -7.00 -6.65
C ALA A 78 -0.32 -7.18 -7.90
N ASN A 79 -1.30 -8.08 -7.88
CA ASN A 79 -2.20 -8.32 -9.02
C ASN A 79 -2.91 -7.04 -9.47
N GLY A 80 -3.53 -6.30 -8.54
CA GLY A 80 -4.20 -5.05 -8.84
C GLY A 80 -3.24 -3.98 -9.38
N ALA A 81 -2.06 -3.85 -8.75
CA ALA A 81 -1.08 -2.86 -9.17
C ALA A 81 -0.49 -3.13 -10.56
N ILE A 82 -0.13 -4.40 -10.86
CA ILE A 82 0.37 -4.81 -12.18
C ILE A 82 -0.72 -4.70 -13.24
N SER A 83 -1.97 -5.02 -12.91
CA SER A 83 -3.09 -4.85 -13.84
C SER A 83 -3.24 -3.38 -14.28
N ILE A 84 -3.16 -2.43 -13.34
CA ILE A 84 -3.22 -1.00 -13.64
C ILE A 84 -2.02 -0.56 -14.49
N LEU A 85 -0.80 -0.99 -14.13
CA LEU A 85 0.41 -0.64 -14.88
C LEU A 85 0.39 -1.21 -16.31
N ASN A 86 -0.10 -2.44 -16.46
CA ASN A 86 -0.25 -3.09 -17.76
C ASN A 86 -1.28 -2.36 -18.63
N ALA A 87 -2.44 -2.01 -18.07
CA ALA A 87 -3.46 -1.22 -18.75
C ALA A 87 -2.93 0.16 -19.17
N LEU A 88 -2.05 0.76 -18.36
CA LEU A 88 -1.37 2.01 -18.67
C LEU A 88 -0.23 1.85 -19.70
N ARG A 89 0.03 0.65 -20.22
CA ARG A 89 1.11 0.36 -21.20
C ARG A 89 2.50 0.67 -20.69
N VAL A 90 2.74 0.39 -19.40
CA VAL A 90 4.09 0.44 -18.84
C VAL A 90 4.94 -0.68 -19.44
N SER A 91 6.17 -0.37 -19.82
CA SER A 91 7.13 -1.35 -20.36
C SER A 91 7.91 -2.05 -19.25
N GLU A 92 8.28 -1.32 -18.20
CA GLU A 92 9.16 -1.81 -17.14
C GLU A 92 8.63 -1.43 -15.77
N ILE A 93 8.70 -2.37 -14.83
CA ILE A 93 8.56 -2.07 -13.40
C ILE A 93 9.90 -2.13 -12.71
N CYS A 94 10.08 -1.22 -11.77
CA CYS A 94 11.23 -1.21 -10.90
C CYS A 94 10.73 -1.20 -9.45
N PHE A 95 11.19 -2.16 -8.66
CA PHE A 95 10.89 -2.26 -7.23
C PHE A 95 12.19 -2.31 -6.43
N GLY A 96 12.15 -1.86 -5.17
CA GLY A 96 13.27 -2.04 -4.26
C GLY A 96 13.22 -3.44 -3.65
N SER A 97 14.36 -4.12 -3.50
CA SER A 97 14.46 -5.41 -2.82
C SER A 97 15.68 -5.48 -1.92
N GLU A 98 15.66 -6.36 -0.92
CA GLU A 98 16.84 -6.66 -0.11
C GLU A 98 17.92 -7.38 -0.91
N ASP A 99 17.53 -8.25 -1.84
CA ASP A 99 18.44 -9.04 -2.69
C ASP A 99 19.19 -8.18 -3.71
N GLY A 100 18.44 -7.46 -4.55
CA GLY A 100 18.96 -6.53 -5.55
C GLY A 100 19.36 -7.16 -6.89
N GLN A 101 19.18 -8.48 -7.07
CA GLN A 101 19.40 -9.18 -8.34
C GLN A 101 18.08 -9.73 -8.88
N ILE A 102 17.71 -9.38 -10.12
CA ILE A 102 16.42 -9.78 -10.69
C ILE A 102 16.39 -11.27 -11.04
N GLU A 103 17.54 -11.84 -11.39
CA GLU A 103 17.72 -13.25 -11.77
C GLU A 103 17.32 -14.19 -10.63
N ASN A 104 17.60 -13.82 -9.38
CA ASN A 104 17.24 -14.60 -8.20
C ASN A 104 15.71 -14.72 -8.06
N PHE A 105 14.95 -13.70 -8.46
CA PHE A 105 13.49 -13.77 -8.46
C PHE A 105 12.97 -14.72 -9.55
N TYR A 106 13.51 -14.65 -10.77
CA TYR A 106 13.16 -15.58 -11.85
C TYR A 106 13.45 -17.03 -11.47
N ASN A 107 14.63 -17.29 -10.87
CA ASN A 107 14.99 -18.62 -10.37
C ASN A 107 13.99 -19.12 -9.32
N THR A 108 13.67 -18.28 -8.34
CA THR A 108 12.74 -18.63 -7.25
C THR A 108 11.34 -18.96 -7.79
N ILE A 109 10.83 -18.19 -8.75
CA ILE A 109 9.53 -18.43 -9.39
C ILE A 109 9.55 -19.74 -10.19
N SER A 110 10.63 -19.98 -10.94
CA SER A 110 10.81 -21.21 -11.72
C SER A 110 10.82 -22.45 -10.82
N ILE A 111 11.58 -22.42 -9.73
CA ILE A 111 11.64 -23.52 -8.76
C ILE A 111 10.26 -23.73 -8.11
N GLN A 112 9.59 -22.66 -7.64
CA GLN A 112 8.24 -22.78 -7.06
C GLN A 112 7.28 -23.47 -8.04
N LYS A 113 7.34 -23.11 -9.32
CA LYS A 113 6.46 -23.68 -10.34
C LYS A 113 6.77 -25.16 -10.61
N ASN A 114 8.04 -25.55 -10.61
CA ASN A 114 8.44 -26.94 -10.84
C ASN A 114 8.10 -27.83 -9.64
N GLU A 115 8.14 -27.29 -8.42
CA GLU A 115 7.88 -27.98 -7.15
C GLU A 115 6.53 -27.60 -6.54
N GLU A 116 5.53 -27.22 -7.36
CA GLU A 116 4.28 -26.63 -6.88
C GLU A 116 3.50 -27.55 -5.93
N GLU A 117 3.40 -28.84 -6.25
CA GLU A 117 2.72 -29.83 -5.41
C GLU A 117 3.43 -29.99 -4.06
N THR A 118 4.75 -30.16 -4.08
CA THR A 118 5.60 -30.26 -2.88
C THR A 118 5.44 -29.00 -2.01
N PHE A 119 5.54 -27.83 -2.63
CA PHE A 119 5.41 -26.54 -1.95
C PHE A 119 4.05 -26.40 -1.26
N ASN A 120 2.95 -26.69 -1.98
CA ASN A 120 1.60 -26.59 -1.44
C ASN A 120 1.36 -27.56 -0.28
N CYS A 121 1.90 -28.79 -0.37
CA CYS A 121 1.86 -29.77 0.70
C CYS A 121 2.58 -29.27 1.97
N LEU A 122 3.80 -28.74 1.81
CA LEU A 122 4.59 -28.18 2.91
C LEU A 122 3.90 -26.98 3.56
N VAL A 123 3.36 -26.04 2.77
CA VAL A 123 2.62 -24.89 3.29
C VAL A 123 1.44 -25.36 4.15
N LYS A 124 0.66 -26.34 3.66
CA LYS A 124 -0.45 -26.91 4.41
C LYS A 124 0.02 -27.55 5.72
N GLN A 125 1.06 -28.39 5.66
CA GLN A 125 1.64 -29.04 6.83
C GLN A 125 2.08 -28.02 7.91
N PHE A 126 2.76 -26.93 7.52
CA PHE A 126 3.19 -25.91 8.47
C PHE A 126 2.02 -25.08 9.03
N MET A 127 0.97 -24.83 8.24
CA MET A 127 -0.25 -24.19 8.75
C MET A 127 -1.00 -25.07 9.75
N ASP A 128 -1.08 -26.37 9.49
CA ASP A 128 -1.70 -27.35 10.40
C ASP A 128 -0.91 -27.46 11.72
N ALA A 129 0.40 -27.22 11.68
CA ALA A 129 1.25 -27.06 12.87
C ALA A 129 1.07 -25.71 13.61
N GLY A 130 0.10 -24.89 13.21
CA GLY A 130 -0.28 -23.63 13.86
C GLY A 130 0.59 -22.42 13.48
N ASN A 131 1.41 -22.52 12.43
CA ASN A 131 2.13 -21.36 11.91
C ASN A 131 1.18 -20.43 11.13
N SER A 132 1.46 -19.12 11.14
CA SER A 132 0.79 -18.20 10.23
C SER A 132 1.12 -18.55 8.77
N TYR A 133 0.22 -18.22 7.82
CA TYR A 133 0.46 -18.45 6.39
C TYR A 133 1.82 -17.92 5.92
N ALA A 134 2.17 -16.68 6.28
CA ALA A 134 3.46 -16.09 5.90
C ALA A 134 4.67 -16.91 6.40
N LYS A 135 4.61 -17.40 7.64
CA LYS A 135 5.66 -18.26 8.20
C LYS A 135 5.68 -19.63 7.52
N ALA A 136 4.52 -20.25 7.30
CA ALA A 136 4.38 -21.51 6.59
C ALA A 136 4.94 -21.44 5.16
N THR A 137 4.66 -20.36 4.43
CA THR A 137 5.22 -20.09 3.11
C THR A 137 6.73 -19.92 3.16
N SER A 138 7.25 -19.13 4.12
CA SER A 138 8.71 -18.95 4.29
C SER A 138 9.41 -20.28 4.60
N ASP A 139 8.83 -21.10 5.45
CA ASP A 139 9.39 -22.41 5.82
C ASP A 139 9.35 -23.37 4.62
N ALA A 140 8.23 -23.42 3.88
CA ALA A 140 8.13 -24.21 2.65
C ALA A 140 9.16 -23.79 1.60
N PHE A 141 9.40 -22.48 1.43
CA PHE A 141 10.45 -21.98 0.56
C PHE A 141 11.84 -22.43 1.01
N SER A 142 12.13 -22.39 2.31
CA SER A 142 13.44 -22.84 2.83
C SER A 142 13.71 -24.33 2.56
N HIS A 143 12.67 -25.13 2.36
CA HIS A 143 12.79 -26.54 2.00
C HIS A 143 13.06 -26.77 0.51
N ILE A 144 12.40 -26.02 -0.38
CA ILE A 144 12.55 -26.20 -1.83
C ILE A 144 13.71 -25.39 -2.42
N LEU A 145 14.12 -24.30 -1.77
CA LEU A 145 15.20 -23.43 -2.21
C LEU A 145 16.51 -23.89 -1.56
N THR A 146 17.22 -24.80 -2.23
CA THR A 146 18.47 -25.41 -1.72
C THR A 146 19.75 -24.71 -2.20
N SER A 147 19.64 -23.70 -3.07
CA SER A 147 20.78 -22.99 -3.67
C SER A 147 20.88 -21.53 -3.20
N GLU A 148 22.10 -20.98 -3.24
CA GLU A 148 22.41 -19.58 -2.87
C GLU A 148 21.89 -18.53 -3.88
N LYS A 149 21.27 -18.95 -4.99
CA LYS A 149 20.80 -18.05 -6.07
C LYS A 149 19.29 -17.79 -6.03
N ASN A 150 18.72 -17.75 -4.82
CA ASN A 150 17.30 -17.55 -4.57
C ASN A 150 17.09 -16.40 -3.60
N ILE A 151 15.91 -15.80 -3.63
CA ILE A 151 15.58 -14.68 -2.75
C ILE A 151 15.20 -15.16 -1.35
N ASP A 152 15.58 -14.40 -0.32
CA ASP A 152 15.11 -14.61 1.04
C ASP A 152 13.63 -14.18 1.15
N MET A 153 12.75 -15.17 1.26
CA MET A 153 11.29 -15.01 1.36
C MET A 153 10.80 -14.62 2.77
N SER A 154 11.72 -14.39 3.73
CA SER A 154 11.39 -13.76 5.00
C SER A 154 11.34 -12.23 4.91
N GLN A 155 11.97 -11.65 3.88
CA GLN A 155 12.08 -10.20 3.71
C GLN A 155 10.85 -9.61 3.00
N PRO A 156 10.29 -8.50 3.51
CA PRO A 156 9.03 -7.97 3.00
C PRO A 156 9.11 -7.44 1.56
N ASN A 157 10.23 -6.84 1.15
CA ASN A 157 10.32 -6.29 -0.21
C ASN A 157 10.64 -7.37 -1.25
N ASN A 158 11.42 -8.40 -0.89
CA ASN A 158 11.54 -9.61 -1.69
C ASN A 158 10.19 -10.29 -1.91
N ILE A 159 9.35 -10.44 -0.87
CA ILE A 159 8.00 -11.01 -1.03
C ILE A 159 7.17 -10.17 -2.02
N LEU A 160 7.20 -8.83 -1.91
CA LEU A 160 6.47 -7.98 -2.84
C LEU A 160 6.99 -8.09 -4.28
N GLY A 161 8.31 -8.05 -4.47
CA GLY A 161 8.95 -8.23 -5.78
C GLY A 161 8.56 -9.55 -6.44
N PHE A 162 8.59 -10.63 -5.67
CA PHE A 162 8.15 -11.95 -6.10
C PHE A 162 6.68 -11.96 -6.56
N GLN A 163 5.78 -11.32 -5.79
CA GLN A 163 4.37 -11.24 -6.16
C GLN A 163 4.13 -10.37 -7.39
N TYR A 164 4.89 -9.29 -7.60
CA TYR A 164 4.80 -8.49 -8.82
C TYR A 164 5.18 -9.32 -10.05
N MET A 165 6.26 -10.09 -9.97
CA MET A 165 6.69 -10.95 -11.08
C MET A 165 5.70 -12.09 -11.34
N LYS A 166 5.14 -12.70 -10.29
CA LYS A 166 4.04 -13.67 -10.46
C LYS A 166 2.82 -13.04 -11.14
N ALA A 167 2.44 -11.83 -10.75
CA ALA A 167 1.32 -11.10 -11.35
C ALA A 167 1.58 -10.75 -12.83
N ILE A 168 2.81 -10.38 -13.19
CA ILE A 168 3.20 -10.14 -14.59
C ILE A 168 3.00 -11.41 -15.42
N LEU A 169 3.50 -12.54 -14.92
CA LEU A 169 3.42 -13.82 -15.62
C LEU A 169 1.97 -14.33 -15.71
N SER A 170 1.19 -14.24 -14.63
CA SER A 170 -0.20 -14.72 -14.62
C SER A 170 -1.14 -13.89 -15.51
N GLN A 171 -0.87 -12.59 -15.64
CA GLN A 171 -1.64 -11.68 -16.50
C GLN A 171 -1.16 -11.68 -17.96
N ASN A 172 -0.17 -12.52 -18.32
CA ASN A 172 0.48 -12.51 -19.63
C ASN A 172 0.93 -11.10 -20.06
N SER A 173 1.41 -10.32 -19.09
CA SER A 173 1.85 -8.95 -19.32
C SER A 173 3.21 -8.92 -20.01
N SER A 174 3.42 -7.98 -20.92
CA SER A 174 4.72 -7.73 -21.56
C SER A 174 5.67 -6.90 -20.69
N ILE A 175 5.27 -6.53 -19.48
CA ILE A 175 6.07 -5.76 -18.55
C ILE A 175 7.33 -6.55 -18.19
N GLN A 176 8.49 -5.90 -18.28
CA GLN A 176 9.75 -6.41 -17.76
C GLN A 176 9.97 -5.93 -16.32
N ALA A 177 10.51 -6.81 -15.48
CA ALA A 177 10.82 -6.48 -14.09
C ALA A 177 12.29 -6.13 -13.92
N GLN A 178 12.54 -5.12 -13.10
CA GLN A 178 13.86 -4.67 -12.64
C GLN A 178 13.81 -4.50 -11.13
N THR A 179 14.95 -4.65 -10.46
CA THR A 179 15.06 -4.41 -9.02
C THR A 179 16.26 -3.53 -8.67
N ILE A 180 16.13 -2.77 -7.59
CA ILE A 180 17.20 -1.97 -7.00
C ILE A 180 17.44 -2.45 -5.59
N LYS A 181 18.72 -2.70 -5.25
CA LYS A 181 19.09 -3.06 -3.89
C LYS A 181 18.75 -1.93 -2.93
N ARG A 182 17.99 -2.23 -1.89
CA ARG A 182 17.75 -1.28 -0.79
C ARG A 182 19.02 -1.17 0.04
N PHE A 183 19.51 0.04 0.27
CA PHE A 183 20.47 0.26 1.35
C PHE A 183 19.74 -0.03 2.66
N ALA A 184 20.20 -1.05 3.38
CA ALA A 184 19.60 -1.43 4.63
C ALA A 184 19.85 -0.33 5.67
N SER A 185 18.81 0.41 6.04
CA SER A 185 18.52 0.53 7.48
C SER A 185 17.87 -0.81 7.82
N HIS A 186 18.58 -1.76 8.42
CA HIS A 186 17.93 -3.03 8.75
C HIS A 186 16.66 -2.76 9.55
N TYR A 187 15.63 -3.57 9.31
CA TYR A 187 14.48 -3.62 10.17
C TYR A 187 15.02 -4.00 11.57
N HIS A 188 15.09 -3.02 12.49
CA HIS A 188 15.72 -3.05 13.83
C HIS A 188 17.11 -2.43 14.02
N ASP A 189 17.78 -1.89 12.98
CA ASP A 189 19.03 -1.16 13.22
C ASP A 189 18.76 0.28 13.68
N GLU A 190 19.22 0.57 14.90
CA GLU A 190 19.22 1.89 15.54
C GLU A 190 20.30 2.83 14.98
N THR A 191 21.03 2.43 13.93
CA THR A 191 22.18 3.20 13.40
C THR A 191 22.14 3.40 11.88
N PHE A 192 22.25 4.68 11.49
CA PHE A 192 22.11 5.19 10.13
C PHE A 192 23.42 5.05 9.34
N ASN A 193 23.47 4.19 8.32
CA ASN A 193 24.64 4.03 7.45
C ASN A 193 24.67 4.97 6.23
N ASP A 194 23.62 5.76 6.04
CA ASP A 194 23.60 6.97 5.20
C ASP A 194 22.75 7.97 5.99
N GLN A 195 23.35 9.03 6.54
CA GLN A 195 22.75 9.86 7.62
C GLN A 195 21.38 10.49 7.26
N HIS A 196 20.92 10.34 6.03
CA HIS A 196 19.72 10.97 5.48
C HIS A 196 18.69 9.99 4.86
N ILE A 197 18.86 8.66 4.99
CA ILE A 197 17.85 7.69 4.55
C ILE A 197 17.31 6.89 5.74
N ALA A 198 16.01 7.06 6.02
CA ALA A 198 15.29 6.32 7.05
C ALA A 198 14.10 5.57 6.46
N SER A 199 13.66 4.51 7.13
CA SER A 199 12.42 3.82 6.77
C SER A 199 11.21 4.71 7.05
N ALA A 200 10.16 4.59 6.24
CA ALA A 200 8.89 5.30 6.46
C ALA A 200 8.32 5.02 7.87
N THR A 201 8.45 3.79 8.38
CA THR A 201 8.00 3.43 9.72
C THR A 201 8.81 4.15 10.80
N SER A 202 10.14 4.23 10.65
CA SER A 202 11.00 4.95 11.60
C SER A 202 10.68 6.44 11.63
N ILE A 203 10.46 7.06 10.46
CA ILE A 203 10.03 8.46 10.34
C ILE A 203 8.71 8.69 11.07
N ARG A 204 7.71 7.82 10.87
CA ARG A 204 6.41 7.96 11.57
C ARG A 204 6.53 7.72 13.07
N LYS A 205 7.32 6.75 13.51
CA LYS A 205 7.58 6.50 14.94
C LYS A 205 8.21 7.72 15.61
N GLN A 206 9.24 8.30 14.99
CA GLN A 206 9.86 9.52 15.48
C GLN A 206 8.89 10.70 15.49
N LEU A 207 8.03 10.83 14.48
CA LEU A 207 7.06 11.91 14.39
C LEU A 207 5.97 11.85 15.48
N PHE A 208 5.65 10.65 15.97
CA PHE A 208 4.63 10.44 17.02
C PHE A 208 5.22 10.15 18.40
N SER A 209 6.54 10.25 18.58
CA SER A 209 7.16 10.16 19.91
C SER A 209 6.93 11.45 20.71
N GLU A 210 7.15 11.40 22.03
CA GLU A 210 6.98 12.56 22.92
C GLU A 210 7.90 13.73 22.55
N GLU A 211 9.11 13.43 22.06
CA GLU A 211 10.09 14.41 21.58
C GLU A 211 9.97 14.67 20.06
N GLY A 212 8.96 14.08 19.42
CA GLY A 212 8.76 14.10 17.98
C GLY A 212 8.41 15.49 17.44
N SER A 213 9.13 15.93 16.42
CA SER A 213 8.85 17.18 15.72
C SER A 213 9.23 17.10 14.24
N PHE A 214 8.66 17.99 13.41
CA PHE A 214 9.01 18.01 11.98
C PHE A 214 10.50 18.24 11.71
N THR A 215 11.19 18.99 12.57
CA THR A 215 12.64 19.23 12.44
C THR A 215 13.45 17.95 12.63
N THR A 216 13.01 17.04 13.51
CA THR A 216 13.71 15.75 13.73
C THR A 216 13.66 14.83 12.53
N ILE A 217 12.62 14.93 11.70
CA ILE A 217 12.46 14.07 10.51
C ILE A 217 12.89 14.74 9.20
N GLU A 218 13.06 16.07 9.20
CA GLU A 218 13.44 16.87 8.04
C GLU A 218 14.68 16.34 7.28
N PRO A 219 15.77 15.88 7.93
CA PRO A 219 16.93 15.35 7.24
C PRO A 219 16.66 14.11 6.38
N PHE A 220 15.52 13.42 6.61
CA PHE A 220 15.13 12.20 5.89
C PHE A 220 14.10 12.45 4.80
N LEU A 221 13.66 13.70 4.61
CA LEU A 221 12.62 14.08 3.67
C LEU A 221 13.16 15.03 2.60
N PRO A 222 12.69 14.91 1.34
CA PRO A 222 12.92 15.95 0.35
C PRO A 222 12.23 17.26 0.76
N GLN A 223 12.79 18.39 0.34
CA GLN A 223 12.29 19.72 0.70
C GLN A 223 10.78 19.89 0.41
N ALA A 224 10.32 19.47 -0.76
CA ALA A 224 8.91 19.54 -1.13
C ALA A 224 8.01 18.73 -0.18
N THR A 225 8.48 17.58 0.29
CA THR A 225 7.75 16.77 1.28
C THR A 225 7.66 17.49 2.60
N THR A 226 8.76 18.05 3.10
CA THR A 226 8.77 18.78 4.39
C THR A 226 7.75 19.92 4.38
N SER A 227 7.75 20.75 3.33
CA SER A 227 6.79 21.85 3.19
C SER A 227 5.34 21.38 3.09
N LEU A 228 5.07 20.34 2.30
CA LEU A 228 3.72 19.79 2.12
C LEU A 228 3.19 19.13 3.41
N LEU A 229 4.06 18.47 4.18
CA LEU A 229 3.69 17.84 5.45
C LEU A 229 3.35 18.89 6.51
N ALA A 230 4.17 19.94 6.63
CA ALA A 230 3.89 21.08 7.51
C ALA A 230 2.58 21.78 7.11
N ASN A 231 2.36 22.02 5.82
CA ASN A 231 1.14 22.62 5.31
C ASN A 231 -0.10 21.76 5.60
N TYR A 232 0.00 20.43 5.48
CA TYR A 232 -1.08 19.53 5.85
C TYR A 232 -1.43 19.66 7.35
N LYS A 233 -0.43 19.62 8.23
CA LYS A 233 -0.65 19.76 9.67
C LYS A 233 -1.24 21.13 10.03
N GLN A 234 -0.80 22.19 9.38
CA GLN A 234 -1.33 23.55 9.57
C GLN A 234 -2.80 23.65 9.12
N ASN A 235 -3.13 23.10 7.96
CA ASN A 235 -4.47 23.23 7.37
C ASN A 235 -5.52 22.33 8.06
N TYR A 236 -5.12 21.12 8.47
CA TYR A 236 -6.05 20.10 8.98
C TYR A 236 -5.91 19.84 10.48
N GLY A 237 -4.88 20.36 11.14
CA GLY A 237 -4.64 20.21 12.57
C GLY A 237 -4.18 18.82 13.03
N ILE A 238 -4.22 17.81 12.15
CA ILE A 238 -3.94 16.41 12.49
C ILE A 238 -3.03 15.72 11.47
N LEU A 239 -2.32 14.69 11.93
CA LEU A 239 -1.69 13.67 11.08
C LEU A 239 -2.32 12.34 11.43
N HIS A 240 -2.61 11.51 10.44
CA HIS A 240 -3.39 10.30 10.63
C HIS A 240 -2.54 9.18 11.23
N ASN A 241 -3.04 8.56 12.28
CA ASN A 241 -2.55 7.28 12.80
C ASN A 241 -3.71 6.47 13.38
N TRP A 242 -3.49 5.19 13.66
CA TRP A 242 -4.55 4.30 14.15
C TRP A 242 -5.20 4.74 15.47
N GLU A 243 -4.46 5.38 16.37
CA GLU A 243 -4.98 5.79 17.68
C GLU A 243 -6.13 6.80 17.53
N GLN A 244 -6.08 7.66 16.52
CA GLN A 244 -7.16 8.63 16.25
C GLN A 244 -8.47 7.98 15.77
N TYR A 245 -8.39 6.79 15.18
CA TYR A 245 -9.58 6.05 14.75
C TYR A 245 -10.10 5.11 15.84
N PHE A 246 -9.36 4.92 16.93
CA PHE A 246 -9.66 3.89 17.92
C PHE A 246 -11.04 4.08 18.57
N SER A 247 -11.46 5.31 18.85
CA SER A 247 -12.79 5.57 19.43
C SER A 247 -13.92 5.16 18.48
N PHE A 248 -13.81 5.45 17.18
CA PHE A 248 -14.79 5.05 16.17
C PHE A 248 -14.78 3.54 15.94
N PHE A 249 -13.58 2.95 15.91
CA PHE A 249 -13.38 1.51 15.82
C PHE A 249 -14.00 0.77 17.01
N LYS A 250 -13.77 1.26 18.24
CA LYS A 250 -14.32 0.70 19.47
C LYS A 250 -15.83 0.83 19.51
N TYR A 251 -16.38 2.00 19.17
CA TYR A 251 -17.82 2.20 19.01
C TYR A 251 -18.44 1.15 18.09
N ARG A 252 -17.85 0.98 16.90
CA ARG A 252 -18.33 0.01 15.91
C ARG A 252 -18.38 -1.41 16.49
N LEU A 253 -17.28 -1.87 17.11
CA LEU A 253 -17.22 -3.19 17.72
C LEU A 253 -18.23 -3.38 18.87
N MET A 254 -18.49 -2.34 19.67
CA MET A 254 -19.49 -2.40 20.75
C MET A 254 -20.93 -2.56 20.22
N THR A 255 -21.17 -2.18 18.96
CA THR A 255 -22.48 -2.28 18.31
C THR A 255 -22.65 -3.48 17.38
N MET A 256 -21.60 -4.29 17.18
CA MET A 256 -21.64 -5.45 16.29
C MET A 256 -21.89 -6.73 17.06
N SER A 257 -22.70 -7.62 16.49
CA SER A 257 -22.81 -9.00 16.95
C SER A 257 -21.63 -9.86 16.42
N PRO A 258 -21.38 -11.05 17.00
CA PRO A 258 -20.43 -12.00 16.44
C PRO A 258 -20.74 -12.38 14.98
N GLU A 259 -22.02 -12.46 14.61
CA GLU A 259 -22.45 -12.79 13.25
C GLU A 259 -22.12 -11.65 12.28
N ASP A 260 -22.37 -10.39 12.67
CA ASP A 260 -21.99 -9.23 11.85
C ASP A 260 -20.48 -9.22 11.57
N LEU A 261 -19.66 -9.55 12.58
CA LEU A 261 -18.21 -9.62 12.44
C LEU A 261 -17.77 -10.75 11.51
N ARG A 262 -18.43 -11.91 11.54
CA ARG A 262 -18.14 -13.03 10.65
C ARG A 262 -18.31 -12.67 9.18
N HIS A 263 -19.19 -11.73 8.86
CA HIS A 263 -19.40 -11.25 7.50
C HIS A 263 -18.32 -10.25 7.03
N ILE A 264 -17.52 -9.68 7.93
CA ILE A 264 -16.42 -8.78 7.56
C ILE A 264 -15.29 -9.55 6.87
N TYR A 265 -14.70 -8.91 5.85
CA TYR A 265 -13.58 -9.50 5.11
C TYR A 265 -12.34 -9.72 6.01
N GLU A 266 -11.60 -10.81 5.76
CA GLU A 266 -10.48 -11.30 6.59
C GLU A 266 -10.82 -11.72 8.04
N ILE A 267 -12.10 -11.74 8.44
CA ILE A 267 -12.53 -12.37 9.71
C ILE A 267 -12.79 -13.86 9.48
N GLU A 268 -11.87 -14.68 9.99
CA GLU A 268 -11.98 -16.14 10.04
C GLU A 268 -12.73 -16.61 11.28
N GLU A 269 -13.27 -17.83 11.23
CA GLU A 269 -14.02 -18.43 12.32
C GLU A 269 -13.23 -18.41 13.64
N GLY A 270 -13.90 -17.94 14.69
CA GLY A 270 -13.37 -17.82 16.04
C GLY A 270 -12.62 -16.51 16.31
N LEU A 271 -12.19 -15.77 15.27
CA LEU A 271 -11.55 -14.46 15.47
C LEU A 271 -12.55 -13.42 15.98
N GLU A 272 -13.83 -13.52 15.59
CA GLU A 272 -14.91 -12.63 16.03
C GLU A 272 -15.04 -12.59 17.56
N HIS A 273 -15.01 -13.76 18.22
CA HIS A 273 -15.13 -13.86 19.68
C HIS A 273 -13.92 -13.26 20.39
N ARG A 274 -12.72 -13.47 19.85
CA ARG A 274 -11.49 -12.89 20.41
C ARG A 274 -11.50 -11.37 20.30
N ILE A 275 -11.92 -10.82 19.16
CA ILE A 275 -12.04 -9.38 18.93
C ILE A 275 -12.97 -8.73 19.96
N LEU A 276 -14.18 -9.27 20.09
CA LEU A 276 -15.19 -8.75 21.01
C LEU A 276 -14.77 -8.88 22.49
N SER A 277 -14.07 -9.96 22.85
CA SER A 277 -13.55 -10.14 24.21
C SER A 277 -12.42 -9.16 24.53
N LYS A 278 -11.49 -8.92 23.60
CA LYS A 278 -10.31 -8.07 23.88
C LYS A 278 -10.63 -6.59 23.85
N ILE A 279 -11.54 -6.13 22.99
CA ILE A 279 -11.84 -4.69 22.84
C ILE A 279 -12.40 -4.04 24.12
N GLN A 280 -13.08 -4.82 24.97
CA GLN A 280 -13.64 -4.34 26.24
C GLN A 280 -12.57 -3.80 27.19
N ASN A 281 -11.39 -4.44 27.21
CA ASN A 281 -10.30 -4.13 28.14
C ASN A 281 -9.20 -3.25 27.52
N SER A 282 -9.31 -2.88 26.24
CA SER A 282 -8.30 -2.09 25.55
C SER A 282 -8.58 -0.60 25.64
N SER A 283 -7.55 0.17 26.01
CA SER A 283 -7.58 1.64 26.12
C SER A 283 -6.95 2.35 24.92
N SER A 284 -6.20 1.63 24.08
CA SER A 284 -5.56 2.13 22.86
C SER A 284 -5.61 1.09 21.74
N PHE A 285 -5.43 1.51 20.50
CA PHE A 285 -5.34 0.58 19.38
C PHE A 285 -4.12 -0.33 19.52
N TYR A 286 -2.98 0.21 19.97
CA TYR A 286 -1.77 -0.56 20.22
C TYR A 286 -1.99 -1.69 21.24
N SER A 287 -2.55 -1.38 22.42
CA SER A 287 -2.83 -2.38 23.47
C SER A 287 -3.86 -3.43 23.02
N PHE A 288 -4.83 -3.03 22.19
CA PHE A 288 -5.77 -3.95 21.55
C PHE A 288 -5.07 -4.92 20.61
N MET A 289 -4.18 -4.43 19.75
CA MET A 289 -3.42 -5.26 18.81
C MET A 289 -2.48 -6.24 19.51
N GLU A 290 -1.80 -5.82 20.58
CA GLU A 290 -0.99 -6.71 21.42
C GLU A 290 -1.82 -7.84 22.03
N ALA A 291 -3.01 -7.52 22.55
CA ALA A 291 -3.91 -8.51 23.13
C ALA A 291 -4.49 -9.47 22.06
N LEU A 292 -4.66 -9.01 20.81
CA LEU A 292 -5.16 -9.82 19.71
C LEU A 292 -4.10 -10.77 19.13
N LYS A 293 -2.84 -10.33 19.04
CA LYS A 293 -1.75 -11.06 18.39
C LYS A 293 -1.63 -12.48 18.93
N THR A 294 -1.46 -13.44 18.01
CA THR A 294 -1.14 -14.84 18.32
C THR A 294 -0.07 -15.36 17.37
N LYS A 295 0.39 -16.61 17.55
CA LYS A 295 1.28 -17.27 16.58
C LYS A 295 0.63 -17.42 15.19
N ARG A 296 -0.70 -17.63 15.16
CA ARG A 296 -1.49 -17.80 13.93
C ARG A 296 -1.74 -16.47 13.20
N TYR A 297 -1.98 -15.41 13.95
CA TYR A 297 -2.35 -14.10 13.40
C TYR A 297 -1.21 -13.09 13.52
N THR A 298 -0.62 -12.73 12.38
CA THR A 298 0.41 -11.68 12.32
C THR A 298 -0.20 -10.31 12.57
N TRP A 299 0.63 -9.35 13.01
CA TRP A 299 0.20 -7.98 13.26
C TRP A 299 -0.43 -7.35 12.02
N THR A 300 0.22 -7.47 10.86
CA THR A 300 -0.26 -6.90 9.60
C THR A 300 -1.59 -7.49 9.15
N ARG A 301 -1.83 -8.78 9.38
CA ARG A 301 -3.12 -9.41 9.08
C ARG A 301 -4.23 -8.86 9.97
N LEU A 302 -3.99 -8.81 11.28
CA LEU A 302 -4.95 -8.25 12.23
C LEU A 302 -5.24 -6.77 11.93
N GLN A 303 -4.23 -6.02 11.51
CA GLN A 303 -4.36 -4.61 11.18
C GLN A 303 -5.20 -4.38 9.92
N ARG A 304 -5.04 -5.21 8.88
CA ARG A 304 -5.95 -5.21 7.71
C ARG A 304 -7.38 -5.57 8.13
N ALA A 305 -7.56 -6.62 8.93
CA ALA A 305 -8.88 -6.99 9.46
C ALA A 305 -9.53 -5.83 10.23
N CYS A 306 -8.77 -5.13 11.08
CA CYS A 306 -9.25 -3.93 11.77
C CYS A 306 -9.67 -2.82 10.79
N THR A 307 -8.96 -2.67 9.67
CA THR A 307 -9.34 -1.72 8.61
C THR A 307 -10.67 -2.11 7.98
N HIS A 308 -10.87 -3.38 7.63
CA HIS A 308 -12.12 -3.86 7.04
C HIS A 308 -13.29 -3.74 8.02
N ILE A 309 -13.05 -3.96 9.32
CA ILE A 309 -14.03 -3.66 10.36
C ILE A 309 -14.35 -2.17 10.33
N LEU A 310 -13.35 -1.29 10.46
CA LEU A 310 -13.55 0.16 10.49
C LEU A 310 -14.32 0.68 9.26
N THR A 311 -14.01 0.16 8.07
CA THR A 311 -14.66 0.52 6.80
C THR A 311 -15.96 -0.23 6.52
N ASN A 312 -16.39 -1.17 7.37
CA ASN A 312 -17.49 -2.07 7.11
C ASN A 312 -17.38 -2.83 5.77
N THR A 313 -16.20 -3.31 5.42
CA THR A 313 -16.02 -4.04 4.16
C THR A 313 -16.38 -5.50 4.38
N THR A 314 -17.49 -5.93 3.78
CA THR A 314 -17.97 -7.31 3.92
C THR A 314 -17.30 -8.26 2.92
N LYS A 315 -17.41 -9.57 3.17
CA LYS A 315 -17.01 -10.61 2.20
C LYS A 315 -17.80 -10.52 0.90
N GLU A 316 -19.07 -10.09 0.98
CA GLU A 316 -19.95 -9.89 -0.18
C GLU A 316 -19.54 -8.66 -0.99
N ASP A 317 -19.19 -7.55 -0.33
CA ASP A 317 -18.66 -6.34 -0.98
C ASP A 317 -17.46 -6.70 -1.87
N ILE A 318 -16.49 -7.44 -1.32
CA ILE A 318 -15.29 -7.86 -2.06
C ILE A 318 -15.62 -8.81 -3.21
N ARG A 319 -16.56 -9.75 -3.01
CA ARG A 319 -17.02 -10.66 -4.07
C ARG A 319 -17.69 -9.89 -5.21
N SER A 320 -18.58 -8.95 -4.89
CA SER A 320 -19.30 -8.14 -5.88
C SER A 320 -18.38 -7.20 -6.67
N ALA A 321 -17.27 -6.77 -6.07
CA ALA A 321 -16.23 -5.97 -6.74
C ALA A 321 -15.44 -6.76 -7.80
N ASN A 322 -15.59 -8.09 -7.88
CA ASN A 322 -14.97 -8.99 -8.86
C ASN A 322 -13.47 -8.75 -9.07
N ILE A 323 -12.73 -8.66 -7.95
CA ILE A 323 -11.32 -8.28 -7.95
C ILE A 323 -10.35 -9.38 -8.38
N GLU A 324 -10.87 -10.55 -8.78
CA GLU A 324 -10.05 -11.77 -8.89
C GLU A 324 -9.05 -11.74 -10.04
N GLN A 325 -9.14 -10.79 -10.99
CA GLN A 325 -8.21 -10.76 -12.12
C GLN A 325 -7.64 -9.38 -12.47
N HIS A 326 -8.47 -8.34 -12.63
CA HIS A 326 -8.01 -7.06 -13.16
C HIS A 326 -8.66 -5.86 -12.47
N ALA A 327 -7.98 -4.72 -12.52
CA ALA A 327 -8.54 -3.47 -12.05
C ALA A 327 -9.71 -3.01 -12.95
N PRO A 328 -10.84 -2.55 -12.37
CA PRO A 328 -12.00 -2.15 -13.16
C PRO A 328 -11.85 -0.76 -13.79
N TYR A 329 -10.93 0.06 -13.27
CA TYR A 329 -10.71 1.44 -13.72
C TYR A 329 -9.30 1.91 -13.36
N ILE A 330 -8.90 3.06 -13.93
CA ILE A 330 -7.68 3.78 -13.58
C ILE A 330 -8.08 5.11 -12.94
N ARG A 331 -7.94 5.25 -11.62
CA ARG A 331 -8.24 6.49 -10.91
C ARG A 331 -7.04 7.42 -10.95
N LEU A 332 -7.12 8.48 -11.75
CA LEU A 332 -6.04 9.45 -11.92
C LEU A 332 -6.03 10.43 -10.74
N LEU A 333 -4.94 10.46 -9.97
CA LEU A 333 -4.75 11.39 -8.85
C LEU A 333 -4.00 12.65 -9.25
N GLY A 334 -3.00 12.53 -10.12
CA GLY A 334 -2.25 13.68 -10.60
C GLY A 334 -1.24 13.35 -11.68
N MET A 335 -0.76 14.37 -12.37
CA MET A 335 0.15 14.27 -13.50
C MET A 335 1.05 15.51 -13.65
N SER A 336 2.27 15.31 -14.13
CA SER A 336 3.16 16.34 -14.66
C SER A 336 2.75 16.71 -16.10
N GLN A 337 3.40 17.70 -16.72
CA GLN A 337 3.20 18.01 -18.15
C GLN A 337 3.61 16.82 -19.03
N LYS A 338 4.72 16.15 -18.70
CA LYS A 338 5.11 14.86 -19.33
C LYS A 338 4.04 13.79 -19.14
N GLY A 339 3.52 13.62 -17.93
CA GLY A 339 2.45 12.66 -17.63
C GLY A 339 1.17 12.93 -18.43
N GLN A 340 0.78 14.20 -18.53
CA GLN A 340 -0.38 14.63 -19.33
C GLN A 340 -0.16 14.33 -20.83
N THR A 341 1.03 14.61 -21.34
CA THR A 341 1.39 14.33 -22.73
C THR A 341 1.34 12.83 -23.02
N TYR A 342 1.89 12.00 -22.13
CA TYR A 342 1.83 10.55 -22.25
C TYR A 342 0.40 10.01 -22.25
N LEU A 343 -0.43 10.46 -21.29
CA LEU A 343 -1.83 10.05 -21.25
C LEU A 343 -2.56 10.45 -22.53
N SER A 344 -2.36 11.67 -23.01
CA SER A 344 -3.02 12.15 -24.24
C SER A 344 -2.66 11.30 -25.47
N LYS A 345 -1.39 10.86 -25.58
CA LYS A 345 -0.91 9.99 -26.66
C LYS A 345 -1.45 8.55 -26.54
N ASN A 346 -1.53 8.01 -25.33
CA ASN A 346 -1.86 6.60 -25.11
C ASN A 346 -3.34 6.34 -24.79
N LYS A 347 -4.15 7.37 -24.51
CA LYS A 347 -5.56 7.24 -24.08
C LYS A 347 -6.40 6.30 -24.95
N LYS A 348 -6.21 6.33 -26.28
CA LYS A 348 -6.95 5.47 -27.21
C LYS A 348 -6.56 3.99 -27.17
N LYS A 349 -5.40 3.67 -26.58
CA LYS A 349 -4.85 2.31 -26.44
C LYS A 349 -5.08 1.70 -25.05
N ILE A 350 -5.57 2.51 -24.12
CA ILE A 350 -5.89 2.12 -22.74
C ILE A 350 -7.34 1.64 -22.74
N GLU A 351 -7.55 0.37 -22.40
CA GLU A 351 -8.88 -0.26 -22.43
C GLU A 351 -9.70 0.07 -21.18
N LEU A 352 -9.03 0.28 -20.04
CA LEU A 352 -9.69 0.62 -18.79
C LEU A 352 -10.18 2.09 -18.77
N PRO A 353 -11.35 2.37 -18.18
CA PRO A 353 -11.83 3.73 -18.04
C PRO A 353 -10.91 4.53 -17.10
N ILE A 354 -10.46 5.70 -17.57
CA ILE A 354 -9.65 6.63 -16.78
C ILE A 354 -10.56 7.63 -16.06
N LEU A 355 -10.58 7.57 -14.73
CA LEU A 355 -11.44 8.40 -13.89
C LEU A 355 -10.70 9.64 -13.40
N THR A 356 -11.05 10.80 -13.93
CA THR A 356 -10.60 12.11 -13.43
C THR A 356 -11.39 12.59 -12.23
N HIS A 357 -12.64 12.13 -12.07
CA HIS A 357 -13.49 12.30 -10.89
C HIS A 357 -14.33 11.04 -10.68
N THR A 358 -14.91 10.85 -9.50
CA THR A 358 -15.67 9.63 -9.15
C THR A 358 -17.19 9.79 -9.27
N LYS A 359 -17.67 10.98 -9.65
CA LYS A 359 -19.11 11.32 -9.66
C LYS A 359 -19.94 10.51 -10.65
N THR A 360 -19.40 10.18 -11.82
CA THR A 360 -20.17 9.64 -12.96
C THR A 360 -19.90 8.18 -13.25
N PHE A 361 -19.03 7.54 -12.47
CA PHE A 361 -18.68 6.14 -12.67
C PHE A 361 -19.31 5.33 -11.54
N ASP A 362 -19.93 4.22 -11.91
CA ASP A 362 -20.62 3.33 -10.99
C ASP A 362 -19.98 1.95 -11.08
N HIS A 363 -19.51 1.45 -9.94
CA HIS A 363 -18.85 0.16 -9.80
C HIS A 363 -18.68 -0.16 -8.31
N ALA A 364 -18.96 -1.41 -7.90
CA ALA A 364 -18.88 -1.82 -6.49
C ALA A 364 -17.52 -1.53 -5.84
N ALA A 365 -16.41 -1.76 -6.56
CA ALA A 365 -15.06 -1.41 -6.09
C ALA A 365 -14.90 0.09 -5.76
N LEU A 366 -15.53 0.98 -6.55
CA LEU A 366 -15.47 2.42 -6.33
C LEU A 366 -16.32 2.85 -5.13
N ASP A 367 -17.43 2.17 -4.86
CA ASP A 367 -18.24 2.46 -3.68
C ASP A 367 -17.54 2.05 -2.37
N ILE A 368 -16.83 0.92 -2.40
CA ILE A 368 -15.94 0.52 -1.30
C ILE A 368 -14.82 1.57 -1.11
N GLU A 369 -14.25 2.10 -2.20
CA GLU A 369 -13.25 3.17 -2.14
C GLU A 369 -13.81 4.48 -1.56
N LYS A 370 -14.99 4.92 -2.00
CA LYS A 370 -15.69 6.11 -1.44
C LYS A 370 -15.96 5.93 0.06
N LYS A 371 -16.36 4.73 0.49
CA LYS A 371 -16.56 4.37 1.90
C LYS A 371 -15.25 4.47 2.68
N ALA A 372 -14.15 3.93 2.14
CA ALA A 372 -12.82 4.05 2.74
C ALA A 372 -12.35 5.52 2.86
N ASN A 373 -12.54 6.36 1.84
CA ASN A 373 -12.24 7.79 1.92
C ASN A 373 -13.09 8.50 2.98
N SER A 374 -14.37 8.13 3.08
CA SER A 374 -15.27 8.71 4.08
C SER A 374 -14.84 8.41 5.51
N VAL A 375 -14.43 7.16 5.75
CA VAL A 375 -13.87 6.74 7.03
C VAL A 375 -12.54 7.45 7.32
N TYR A 376 -11.67 7.61 6.33
CA TYR A 376 -10.40 8.31 6.50
C TYR A 376 -10.58 9.75 7.00
N PHE A 377 -11.56 10.47 6.45
CA PHE A 377 -11.87 11.84 6.89
C PHE A 377 -12.78 11.91 8.12
N SER A 378 -13.26 10.79 8.66
CA SER A 378 -14.21 10.78 9.79
C SER A 378 -13.68 11.42 11.07
N ILE A 379 -12.36 11.37 11.26
CA ILE A 379 -11.64 11.94 12.41
C ILE A 379 -11.42 13.46 12.31
N MET A 380 -11.77 14.07 11.16
CA MET A 380 -11.70 15.52 10.98
C MET A 380 -12.84 16.21 11.74
N HIS A 381 -12.58 17.39 12.30
CA HIS A 381 -13.60 18.21 12.93
C HIS A 381 -14.52 18.86 11.87
N GLU A 382 -15.76 19.20 12.25
CA GLU A 382 -16.63 20.02 11.40
C GLU A 382 -16.21 21.50 11.44
N PRO A 383 -16.40 22.27 10.35
CA PRO A 383 -17.03 21.90 9.07
C PRO A 383 -16.09 21.23 8.06
N LEU A 384 -14.80 21.08 8.42
CA LEU A 384 -13.74 20.60 7.55
C LEU A 384 -14.02 19.18 7.04
N ARG A 385 -14.52 18.28 7.90
CA ARG A 385 -14.93 16.93 7.50
C ARG A 385 -15.93 16.95 6.34
N THR A 386 -17.03 17.69 6.49
CA THR A 386 -18.07 17.79 5.44
C THR A 386 -17.50 18.36 4.14
N GLN A 387 -16.59 19.33 4.22
CA GLN A 387 -15.94 19.91 3.04
C GLN A 387 -15.05 18.90 2.32
N LEU A 388 -14.21 18.16 3.05
CA LEU A 388 -13.29 17.16 2.49
C LEU A 388 -14.03 16.01 1.79
N LEU A 389 -15.14 15.54 2.37
CA LEU A 389 -15.99 14.50 1.78
C LEU A 389 -16.57 14.94 0.42
N LYS A 390 -17.01 16.19 0.31
CA LYS A 390 -17.51 16.74 -0.95
C LYS A 390 -16.38 16.93 -1.96
N GLN A 391 -15.23 17.44 -1.51
CA GLN A 391 -14.09 17.70 -2.36
C GLN A 391 -13.55 16.43 -3.00
N ASP A 392 -13.41 15.32 -2.27
CA ASP A 392 -12.83 14.07 -2.80
C ASP A 392 -13.57 13.53 -4.04
N ILE A 393 -14.91 13.65 -4.05
CA ILE A 393 -15.77 13.17 -5.17
C ILE A 393 -15.54 14.00 -6.44
N THR A 394 -15.37 15.32 -6.27
CA THR A 394 -15.22 16.28 -7.36
C THR A 394 -13.78 16.69 -7.63
N HIS A 395 -12.81 16.15 -6.88
CA HIS A 395 -11.41 16.58 -7.00
C HIS A 395 -10.87 16.13 -8.34
N HIS A 396 -10.54 17.12 -9.18
CA HIS A 396 -9.81 16.91 -10.41
C HIS A 396 -8.36 16.51 -10.13
N PRO A 397 -7.69 15.79 -11.05
CA PRO A 397 -6.31 15.40 -10.86
C PRO A 397 -5.39 16.60 -10.67
N ILE A 398 -4.46 16.48 -9.72
CA ILE A 398 -3.43 17.49 -9.48
C ILE A 398 -2.54 17.63 -10.71
N ARG A 399 -2.29 18.87 -11.13
CA ARG A 399 -1.35 19.17 -12.22
C ARG A 399 -0.10 19.82 -11.67
N TYR A 400 1.05 19.36 -12.13
CA TYR A 400 2.35 19.89 -11.75
C TYR A 400 3.11 20.31 -13.01
N ASP A 401 3.69 21.50 -12.97
CA ASP A 401 4.61 22.00 -13.96
C ASP A 401 6.03 21.76 -13.47
N GLU A 402 6.67 20.74 -14.04
CA GLU A 402 8.05 20.36 -13.75
C GLU A 402 9.09 21.39 -14.22
N THR A 403 8.72 22.32 -15.10
CA THR A 403 9.63 23.38 -15.59
C THR A 403 9.64 24.59 -14.66
N THR A 404 8.48 24.98 -14.14
CA THR A 404 8.34 26.12 -13.23
C THR A 404 8.26 25.73 -11.75
N THR A 405 8.29 24.43 -11.46
CA THR A 405 8.18 23.80 -10.14
C THR A 405 6.93 24.20 -9.35
N LYS A 406 5.80 24.36 -10.05
CA LYS A 406 4.52 24.84 -9.49
C LYS A 406 3.37 23.88 -9.74
N PHE A 407 2.42 23.84 -8.81
CA PHE A 407 1.12 23.21 -9.04
C PHE A 407 0.20 24.18 -9.78
N LEU A 408 -0.53 23.67 -10.77
CA LEU A 408 -1.40 24.43 -11.67
C LEU A 408 -2.87 24.44 -11.22
#